data_AF-A0A3M1S5H4-F1
#
_entry.id   AF-A0A3M1S5H4-F1
#
_cell.length_a   1.000
_cell.length_b   1.000
_cell.length_c   1.000
_cell.angle_alpha   90.00
_cell.angle_beta   90.00
_cell.angle_gamma   90.00
#
_symmetry.space_group_name_H-M   'P 1'
#
loop_
_entity.id
_entity.type
_entity.pdbx_description
1 polymer ?
#
loop_
_entity_poly.entity_id
_entity_poly.type
_entity_poly.pdbx_seq_one_letter_code
_entity_poly.pdbx_strand_id
1 'polypeptide(L)'
;MKLDQVIKVLFIAIIIGIFSLTTFSHPLGNFSVNQYSRLEVDSSEIRIRQVLDLAEIPTFQEQSLIDTDKDGKMSEDELQAYLNRITPAILENLILTVNDERLKLEVKSSESRIEVGAGDLPTLKFFWTLSAKLPKLMKYNHVYFENKNFEDRIGWNEIVINHVGGTKVFDSTGFGSGITDELKAYPQETLDAPLKERNVQFKFTTAELPPDSKPLKNRDGHLTKSIERDKLAEIISVPEVTPMIVLLGLIIAFGLGATHALSPGHGKTIVGA
;
A
#
# COMPACT_ATOMS: atom_id res chain seq x y z
N MET A 1 2.12 9.21 -61.05
CA MET A 1 2.45 9.93 -59.80
C MET A 1 3.94 10.29 -59.87
N LYS A 2 4.32 11.56 -59.70
CA LYS A 2 5.74 11.97 -59.81
C LYS A 2 6.55 11.32 -58.68
N LEU A 3 7.80 10.90 -58.94
CA LEU A 3 8.67 10.18 -57.99
C LEU A 3 8.76 10.89 -56.61
N ASP A 4 8.75 12.22 -56.64
CA ASP A 4 8.79 13.07 -55.44
C ASP A 4 7.55 12.96 -54.54
N GLN A 5 6.39 12.62 -55.10
CA GLN A 5 5.17 12.36 -54.32
C GLN A 5 5.23 11.00 -53.63
N VAL A 6 5.84 9.99 -54.27
CA VAL A 6 6.01 8.65 -53.68
C VAL A 6 6.96 8.72 -52.48
N ILE A 7 8.06 9.47 -52.60
CA ILE A 7 9.04 9.66 -51.52
C ILE A 7 8.41 10.41 -50.34
N LYS A 8 7.63 11.48 -50.59
CA LYS A 8 6.94 12.21 -49.51
C LYS A 8 5.89 11.35 -48.79
N VAL A 9 5.14 10.52 -49.51
CA VAL A 9 4.17 9.60 -48.92
C VAL A 9 4.86 8.52 -48.09
N LEU A 10 5.99 7.97 -48.57
CA LEU A 10 6.79 7.02 -47.79
C LEU A 10 7.36 7.65 -46.51
N PHE A 11 7.84 8.90 -46.59
CA PHE A 11 8.41 9.60 -45.44
C PHE A 11 7.35 9.91 -44.37
N ILE A 12 6.14 10.28 -44.78
CA ILE A 12 5.01 10.49 -43.86
C ILE A 12 4.55 9.17 -43.23
N ALA A 13 4.50 8.07 -44.00
CA ALA A 13 4.15 6.75 -43.46
C ALA A 13 5.20 6.22 -42.46
N ILE A 14 6.49 6.49 -42.69
CA ILE A 14 7.58 6.15 -41.76
C ILE A 14 7.51 6.99 -40.49
N ILE A 15 7.18 8.28 -40.58
CA ILE A 15 7.00 9.15 -39.39
C ILE A 15 5.78 8.70 -38.56
N ILE A 16 4.68 8.28 -39.20
CA ILE A 16 3.50 7.75 -38.51
C ILE A 16 3.79 6.39 -37.83
N GLY A 17 4.66 5.55 -38.42
CA GLY A 17 5.09 4.28 -37.82
C GLY A 17 6.07 4.41 -36.64
N ILE A 18 6.68 5.59 -36.43
CA ILE A 18 7.64 5.83 -35.33
C ILE A 18 6.95 6.42 -34.09
N PHE A 19 5.73 6.93 -34.21
CA PHE A 19 4.88 7.26 -33.06
C PHE A 19 4.13 6.02 -32.57
N SER A 20 4.87 5.01 -32.11
CA SER A 20 4.34 4.11 -31.09
C SER A 20 4.14 4.96 -29.84
N LEU A 21 2.93 5.49 -29.67
CA LEU A 21 2.48 5.98 -28.37
C LEU A 21 2.77 4.84 -27.38
N THR A 22 3.74 5.05 -26.49
CA THR A 22 3.96 4.17 -25.35
C THR A 22 2.70 4.28 -24.50
N THR A 23 1.71 3.46 -24.82
CA THR A 23 0.56 3.27 -23.95
C THR A 23 1.11 2.59 -22.70
N PHE A 24 0.95 3.23 -21.55
CA PHE A 24 1.28 2.63 -20.27
C PHE A 24 0.29 1.49 -20.04
N SER A 25 0.58 0.32 -20.62
CA SER A 25 0.00 -0.94 -20.16
C SER A 25 0.34 -1.11 -18.69
N HIS A 26 -0.55 -1.73 -17.93
CA HIS A 26 -0.20 -2.17 -16.58
C HIS A 26 1.21 -2.80 -16.64
N PRO A 27 2.18 -2.44 -15.77
CA PRO A 27 3.59 -2.72 -16.00
C PRO A 27 3.93 -4.20 -16.27
N LEU A 28 3.07 -5.11 -15.78
CA LEU A 28 3.16 -6.57 -15.92
C LEU A 28 2.19 -7.18 -16.94
N GLY A 29 1.61 -6.35 -17.80
CA GLY A 29 0.59 -6.70 -18.79
C GLY A 29 -0.85 -6.63 -18.26
N ASN A 30 -1.78 -6.50 -19.21
CA ASN A 30 -3.19 -6.16 -18.94
C ASN A 30 -4.00 -7.26 -18.23
N PHE A 31 -3.42 -8.44 -18.01
CA PHE A 31 -4.06 -9.59 -17.34
C PHE A 31 -3.59 -9.79 -15.90
N SER A 32 -2.61 -9.00 -15.44
CA SER A 32 -1.94 -9.23 -14.17
C SER A 32 -2.83 -8.92 -12.96
N VAL A 33 -2.64 -9.70 -11.90
CA VAL A 33 -3.24 -9.49 -10.58
C VAL A 33 -2.09 -9.43 -9.58
N ASN A 34 -1.89 -8.25 -9.00
CA ASN A 34 -0.70 -7.93 -8.22
C ASN A 34 -1.06 -7.76 -6.76
N GLN A 35 -0.22 -8.26 -5.87
CA GLN A 35 -0.49 -8.32 -4.44
C GLN A 35 0.74 -7.92 -3.65
N TYR A 36 0.48 -7.17 -2.58
CA TYR A 36 1.50 -6.73 -1.64
C TYR A 36 0.98 -6.90 -0.23
N SER A 37 1.81 -7.51 0.63
CA SER A 37 1.52 -7.71 2.04
C SER A 37 2.69 -7.18 2.87
N ARG A 38 2.48 -6.11 3.64
CA ARG A 38 3.44 -5.68 4.66
C ARG A 38 2.97 -6.06 6.04
N LEU A 39 3.77 -6.87 6.73
CA LEU A 39 3.57 -7.24 8.12
C LEU A 39 4.38 -6.30 9.01
N GLU A 40 3.73 -5.56 9.89
CA GLU A 40 4.37 -4.75 10.92
C GLU A 40 4.21 -5.42 12.28
N VAL A 41 5.32 -5.95 12.80
CA VAL A 41 5.35 -6.70 14.06
C VAL A 41 5.56 -5.75 15.23
N ASP A 42 4.56 -5.64 16.11
CA ASP A 42 4.65 -5.00 17.41
C ASP A 42 4.65 -6.08 18.53
N SER A 43 4.84 -5.63 19.76
CA SER A 43 4.70 -6.38 21.00
C SER A 43 3.26 -6.77 21.35
N SER A 44 2.24 -6.09 20.83
CA SER A 44 0.82 -6.32 21.16
C SER A 44 -0.01 -6.90 20.00
N GLU A 45 0.38 -6.62 18.77
CA GLU A 45 -0.32 -7.05 17.56
C GLU A 45 0.64 -7.14 16.36
N ILE A 46 0.20 -7.85 15.32
CA ILE A 46 0.77 -7.77 13.98
C ILE A 46 -0.23 -7.00 13.12
N ARG A 47 0.20 -5.88 12.53
CA ARG A 47 -0.59 -5.16 11.54
C ARG A 47 -0.21 -5.60 10.13
N ILE A 48 -1.19 -5.69 9.24
CA ILE A 48 -0.96 -6.06 7.85
C ILE A 48 -1.54 -4.98 6.94
N ARG A 49 -0.69 -4.37 6.11
CA ARG A 49 -1.12 -3.58 4.96
C ARG A 49 -1.21 -4.52 3.77
N GLN A 50 -2.43 -4.76 3.29
CA GLN A 50 -2.68 -5.57 2.10
C GLN A 50 -3.07 -4.65 0.95
N VAL A 51 -2.45 -4.85 -0.21
CA VAL A 51 -2.84 -4.20 -1.47
C VAL A 51 -3.15 -5.30 -2.49
N LEU A 52 -4.25 -5.14 -3.21
CA LEU A 52 -4.61 -5.92 -4.40
C LEU A 52 -4.75 -4.94 -5.55
N ASP A 53 -4.09 -5.21 -6.66
CA ASP A 53 -4.04 -4.35 -7.84
C ASP A 53 -4.41 -5.17 -9.08
N LEU A 54 -5.55 -4.83 -9.65
CA LEU A 54 -6.14 -5.47 -10.81
C LEU A 54 -5.81 -4.65 -12.06
N ALA A 55 -5.15 -5.28 -13.03
CA ALA A 55 -4.96 -4.70 -14.35
C ALA A 55 -6.29 -4.55 -15.10
N GLU A 56 -6.24 -4.05 -16.33
CA GLU A 56 -7.39 -3.62 -17.13
C GLU A 56 -8.40 -4.76 -17.36
N ILE A 57 -7.95 -5.95 -17.77
CA ILE A 57 -8.86 -7.07 -18.05
C ILE A 57 -9.49 -7.65 -16.77
N PRO A 58 -8.73 -7.93 -15.70
CA PRO A 58 -9.33 -8.30 -14.41
C PRO A 58 -10.31 -7.26 -13.89
N THR A 59 -9.99 -5.97 -14.02
CA THR A 59 -10.91 -4.89 -13.62
C THR A 59 -12.21 -4.93 -14.41
N PHE A 60 -12.12 -5.09 -15.73
CA PHE A 60 -13.30 -5.24 -16.58
C PHE A 60 -14.14 -6.48 -16.23
N GLN A 61 -13.50 -7.60 -15.84
CA GLN A 61 -14.20 -8.80 -15.38
C GLN A 61 -15.01 -8.52 -14.10
N GLU A 62 -14.42 -7.82 -13.14
CA GLU A 62 -15.08 -7.46 -11.88
C GLU A 62 -16.11 -6.34 -12.04
N GLN A 63 -15.96 -5.45 -13.03
CA GLN A 63 -16.88 -4.33 -13.27
C GLN A 63 -18.33 -4.79 -13.38
N SER A 64 -18.59 -5.91 -14.06
CA SER A 64 -19.95 -6.47 -14.18
C SER A 64 -20.60 -6.89 -12.85
N LEU A 65 -19.78 -7.12 -11.82
CA LEU A 65 -20.20 -7.47 -10.47
C LEU A 65 -20.22 -6.26 -9.52
N ILE A 66 -19.62 -5.14 -9.92
CA ILE A 66 -19.56 -3.86 -9.21
C ILE A 66 -20.73 -2.97 -9.67
N ASP A 67 -20.89 -2.81 -10.98
CA ASP A 67 -21.92 -2.02 -11.65
C ASP A 67 -23.29 -2.71 -11.53
N THR A 68 -23.94 -2.47 -10.39
CA THR A 68 -25.20 -3.12 -10.02
C THR A 68 -26.40 -2.43 -10.66
N ASP A 69 -26.32 -1.13 -10.91
CA ASP A 69 -27.37 -0.36 -11.56
C ASP A 69 -27.27 -0.37 -13.10
N LYS A 70 -26.15 -0.86 -13.64
CA LYS A 70 -25.86 -1.08 -15.07
C LYS A 70 -25.76 0.23 -15.85
N ASP A 71 -25.29 1.30 -15.22
CA ASP A 71 -25.04 2.58 -15.88
C ASP A 71 -23.68 2.64 -16.61
N GLY A 72 -22.87 1.59 -16.48
CA GLY A 72 -21.55 1.45 -17.10
C GLY A 72 -20.42 2.08 -16.29
N LYS A 73 -20.69 2.58 -15.08
CA LYS A 73 -19.70 3.17 -14.17
C LYS A 73 -19.57 2.31 -12.92
N MET A 74 -18.51 2.60 -12.17
CA MET A 74 -18.28 2.02 -10.85
C MET A 74 -18.31 3.18 -9.86
N SER A 75 -19.51 3.50 -9.37
CA SER A 75 -19.70 4.60 -8.42
C SER A 75 -19.00 4.29 -7.07
N GLU A 76 -18.76 5.32 -6.25
CA GLU A 76 -18.12 5.14 -4.94
C GLU A 76 -18.93 4.20 -4.03
N ASP A 77 -20.26 4.32 -4.03
CA ASP A 77 -21.15 3.47 -3.23
C ASP A 77 -21.09 1.99 -3.68
N GLU A 78 -21.04 1.74 -4.99
CA GLU A 78 -20.92 0.40 -5.55
C GLU A 78 -19.57 -0.23 -5.28
N LEU A 79 -18.49 0.54 -5.42
CA LEU A 79 -17.14 0.12 -5.07
C LEU A 79 -17.06 -0.24 -3.59
N GLN A 80 -17.63 0.57 -2.71
CA GLN A 80 -17.65 0.32 -1.27
C GLN A 80 -18.48 -0.93 -0.93
N ALA A 81 -19.63 -1.12 -1.56
CA ALA A 81 -20.46 -2.31 -1.39
C ALA A 81 -19.73 -3.57 -1.88
N TYR A 82 -19.07 -3.50 -3.04
CA TYR A 82 -18.26 -4.58 -3.58
C TYR A 82 -17.07 -4.92 -2.68
N LEU A 83 -16.32 -3.91 -2.21
CA LEU A 83 -15.21 -4.07 -1.27
C LEU A 83 -15.66 -4.79 0.01
N ASN A 84 -16.76 -4.36 0.61
CA ASN A 84 -17.34 -5.01 1.78
C ASN A 84 -17.73 -6.47 1.49
N ARG A 85 -18.23 -6.75 0.29
CA ARG A 85 -18.62 -8.10 -0.15
C ARG A 85 -17.42 -9.05 -0.32
N ILE A 86 -16.31 -8.59 -0.90
CA ILE A 86 -15.14 -9.45 -1.14
C ILE A 86 -14.23 -9.61 0.08
N THR A 87 -14.24 -8.65 1.01
CA THR A 87 -13.32 -8.60 2.15
C THR A 87 -13.28 -9.91 2.97
N PRO A 88 -14.41 -10.56 3.33
CA PRO A 88 -14.35 -11.81 4.09
C PRO A 88 -13.55 -12.92 3.39
N ALA A 89 -13.71 -13.07 2.07
CA ALA A 89 -13.00 -14.07 1.28
C ALA A 89 -11.50 -13.75 1.18
N ILE A 90 -11.14 -12.46 1.04
CA ILE A 90 -9.74 -12.02 1.06
C ILE A 90 -9.09 -12.41 2.39
N LEU A 91 -9.75 -12.13 3.52
CA LEU A 91 -9.23 -12.42 4.86
C LEU A 91 -9.11 -13.93 5.14
N GLU A 92 -10.05 -14.74 4.66
CA GLU A 92 -10.03 -16.20 4.87
C GLU A 92 -8.79 -16.85 4.24
N ASN A 93 -8.33 -16.30 3.11
CA ASN A 93 -7.14 -16.73 2.38
C ASN A 93 -5.83 -16.11 2.88
N LEU A 94 -5.89 -15.19 3.86
CA LEU A 94 -4.73 -14.73 4.59
C LEU A 94 -4.55 -15.61 5.83
N ILE A 95 -3.48 -16.38 5.83
CA ILE A 95 -3.13 -17.30 6.92
C ILE A 95 -2.00 -16.66 7.71
N LEU A 96 -2.29 -16.22 8.93
CA LEU A 96 -1.29 -15.74 9.88
C LEU A 96 -1.32 -16.64 11.11
N THR A 97 -0.18 -17.23 11.47
CA THR A 97 -0.05 -18.01 12.70
C THR A 97 1.12 -17.52 13.54
N VAL A 98 0.95 -17.54 14.86
CA VAL A 98 2.04 -17.29 15.81
C VAL A 98 2.14 -18.49 16.75
N ASN A 99 3.30 -19.14 16.79
CA ASN A 99 3.53 -20.37 17.55
C ASN A 99 2.47 -21.44 17.23
N ASP A 100 2.20 -21.64 15.94
CA ASP A 100 1.21 -22.57 15.38
C ASP A 100 -0.27 -22.24 15.72
N GLU A 101 -0.54 -21.13 16.41
CA GLU A 101 -1.90 -20.63 16.65
C GLU A 101 -2.32 -19.67 15.53
N ARG A 102 -3.39 -20.00 14.79
CA ARG A 102 -3.94 -19.13 13.74
C ARG A 102 -4.60 -17.91 14.37
N LEU A 103 -4.11 -16.72 14.01
CA LEU A 103 -4.65 -15.46 14.50
C LEU A 103 -5.83 -15.00 13.64
N LYS A 104 -6.84 -14.42 14.31
CA LYS A 104 -7.96 -13.78 13.64
C LYS A 104 -7.54 -12.39 13.16
N LEU A 105 -7.75 -12.12 11.87
CA LEU A 105 -7.55 -10.79 11.28
C LEU A 105 -8.80 -9.94 11.46
N GLU A 106 -8.62 -8.74 12.01
CA GLU A 106 -9.64 -7.70 12.10
C GLU A 106 -9.34 -6.61 11.08
N VAL A 107 -10.37 -6.16 10.34
CA VAL A 107 -10.25 -5.01 9.44
C VAL A 107 -10.27 -3.73 10.28
N LYS A 108 -9.21 -2.91 10.16
CA LYS A 108 -9.16 -1.56 10.73
C LYS A 108 -9.64 -0.52 9.74
N SER A 109 -9.27 -0.67 8.46
CA SER A 109 -9.78 0.14 7.37
C SER A 109 -9.70 -0.63 6.05
N SER A 110 -10.53 -0.24 5.10
CA SER A 110 -10.49 -0.74 3.73
C SER A 110 -10.93 0.38 2.78
N GLU A 111 -10.26 0.51 1.64
CA GLU A 111 -10.58 1.49 0.60
C GLU A 111 -10.32 0.88 -0.79
N SER A 112 -10.92 1.46 -1.82
CA SER A 112 -10.71 1.12 -3.22
C SER A 112 -10.42 2.36 -4.04
N ARG A 113 -9.62 2.23 -5.11
CA ARG A 113 -9.29 3.33 -6.02
C ARG A 113 -9.31 2.83 -7.46
N ILE A 114 -9.98 3.60 -8.32
CA ILE A 114 -9.88 3.44 -9.76
C ILE A 114 -8.71 4.28 -10.25
N GLU A 115 -7.86 3.70 -11.08
CA GLU A 115 -6.79 4.40 -11.77
C GLU A 115 -6.96 4.23 -13.30
N VAL A 116 -6.29 5.08 -14.06
CA VAL A 116 -6.35 5.05 -15.54
C VAL A 116 -5.19 4.22 -16.07
N GLY A 117 -5.50 3.10 -16.72
CA GLY A 117 -4.55 2.22 -17.40
C GLY A 117 -4.37 2.53 -18.89
N ALA A 118 -3.89 1.56 -19.67
CA ALA A 118 -3.69 1.74 -21.10
C ALA A 118 -5.02 1.92 -21.86
N GLY A 119 -5.02 2.85 -22.81
CA GLY A 119 -6.17 3.07 -23.69
C GLY A 119 -7.40 3.59 -22.93
N ASP A 120 -7.19 4.37 -21.87
CA ASP A 120 -8.23 4.93 -20.99
C ASP A 120 -9.11 3.87 -20.30
N LEU A 121 -8.62 2.63 -20.22
CA LEU A 121 -9.30 1.55 -19.50
C LEU A 121 -9.06 1.67 -17.99
N PRO A 122 -10.05 1.37 -17.14
CA PRO A 122 -9.89 1.42 -15.71
C PRO A 122 -9.00 0.28 -15.19
N THR A 123 -8.18 0.58 -14.20
CA THR A 123 -7.59 -0.40 -13.28
C THR A 123 -8.15 -0.19 -11.88
N LEU A 124 -8.09 -1.22 -11.03
CA LEU A 124 -8.70 -1.18 -9.72
C LEU A 124 -7.74 -1.65 -8.64
N LYS A 125 -7.49 -0.78 -7.66
CA LYS A 125 -6.72 -1.11 -6.47
C LYS A 125 -7.62 -1.19 -5.25
N PHE A 126 -7.38 -2.18 -4.41
CA PHE A 126 -7.99 -2.33 -3.11
C PHE A 126 -6.92 -2.32 -2.03
N PHE A 127 -7.22 -1.69 -0.92
CA PHE A 127 -6.31 -1.55 0.20
C PHE A 127 -7.03 -2.01 1.47
N TRP A 128 -6.36 -2.81 2.28
CA TRP A 128 -6.80 -3.14 3.63
C TRP A 128 -5.70 -2.83 4.63
N THR A 129 -6.12 -2.27 5.75
CA THR A 129 -5.31 -2.24 6.98
C THR A 129 -5.93 -3.23 7.94
N LEU A 130 -5.20 -4.30 8.25
CA LEU A 130 -5.64 -5.38 9.10
C LEU A 130 -4.82 -5.40 10.39
N SER A 131 -5.39 -5.95 11.45
CA SER A 131 -4.70 -6.21 12.71
C SER A 131 -5.00 -7.60 13.24
N ALA A 132 -4.00 -8.28 13.76
CA ALA A 132 -4.15 -9.49 14.56
C ALA A 132 -3.52 -9.27 15.94
N LYS A 133 -4.34 -9.37 16.99
CA LYS A 133 -3.83 -9.31 18.37
C LYS A 133 -2.93 -10.50 18.65
N LEU A 134 -1.80 -10.24 19.28
CA LEU A 134 -0.87 -11.31 19.64
C LEU A 134 -1.38 -12.07 20.88
N PRO A 135 -1.18 -13.39 20.91
CA PRO A 135 -1.43 -14.18 22.12
C PRO A 135 -0.33 -13.89 23.16
N LYS A 136 -0.36 -14.62 24.28
CA LYS A 136 0.71 -14.51 25.28
C LYS A 136 2.05 -14.90 24.65
N LEU A 137 2.96 -13.93 24.56
CA LEU A 137 4.26 -14.12 23.93
C LEU A 137 5.19 -15.01 24.76
N MET A 138 5.93 -15.86 24.06
CA MET A 138 7.11 -16.57 24.57
C MET A 138 8.36 -15.68 24.41
N LYS A 139 9.50 -16.16 24.95
CA LYS A 139 10.80 -15.47 24.75
C LYS A 139 11.13 -15.30 23.26
N TYR A 140 10.81 -16.30 22.45
CA TYR A 140 10.95 -16.28 20.99
C TYR A 140 9.64 -16.80 20.39
N ASN A 141 9.10 -16.06 19.44
CA ASN A 141 7.80 -16.38 18.83
C ASN A 141 8.00 -16.63 17.35
N HIS A 142 7.50 -17.75 16.85
CA HIS A 142 7.55 -18.12 15.45
C HIS A 142 6.32 -17.57 14.74
N VAL A 143 6.50 -16.94 13.59
CA VAL A 143 5.44 -16.40 12.75
C VAL A 143 5.50 -17.06 11.39
N TYR A 144 4.35 -17.52 10.93
CA TYR A 144 4.12 -17.95 9.56
C TYR A 144 3.02 -17.08 8.97
N PHE A 145 3.26 -16.55 7.77
CA PHE A 145 2.26 -15.84 7.00
C PHE A 145 2.20 -16.42 5.59
N GLU A 146 0.98 -16.58 5.06
CA GLU A 146 0.73 -17.02 3.70
C GLU A 146 -0.49 -16.29 3.12
N ASN A 147 -0.38 -15.87 1.86
CA ASN A 147 -1.46 -15.26 1.11
C ASN A 147 -1.86 -16.17 -0.07
N LYS A 148 -3.02 -16.81 0.06
CA LYS A 148 -3.62 -17.73 -0.91
C LYS A 148 -4.56 -17.07 -1.91
N ASN A 149 -4.72 -15.75 -1.85
CA ASN A 149 -5.61 -15.06 -2.77
C ASN A 149 -5.03 -15.12 -4.20
N PHE A 150 -5.87 -15.43 -5.18
CA PHE A 150 -5.50 -15.41 -6.60
C PHE A 150 -4.21 -16.20 -6.92
N GLU A 151 -4.03 -17.40 -6.36
CA GLU A 151 -2.85 -18.25 -6.59
C GLU A 151 -2.63 -18.59 -8.07
N ASP A 152 -3.72 -18.82 -8.82
CA ASP A 152 -3.69 -19.18 -10.24
C ASP A 152 -3.48 -17.97 -11.17
N ARG A 153 -3.35 -16.76 -10.63
CA ARG A 153 -3.19 -15.53 -11.41
C ARG A 153 -1.72 -15.16 -11.58
N ILE A 154 -1.40 -14.74 -12.78
CA ILE A 154 -0.09 -14.16 -13.11
C ILE A 154 -0.05 -12.75 -12.54
N GLY A 155 1.09 -12.38 -11.94
CA GLY A 155 1.33 -11.04 -11.43
C GLY A 155 2.41 -11.01 -10.36
N TRP A 156 2.61 -9.82 -9.79
CA TRP A 156 3.53 -9.56 -8.70
C TRP A 156 2.96 -10.00 -7.36
N ASN A 157 3.77 -10.67 -6.55
CA ASN A 157 3.43 -11.02 -5.17
C ASN A 157 4.63 -10.72 -4.30
N GLU A 158 4.45 -9.76 -3.39
CA GLU A 158 5.53 -9.25 -2.57
C GLU A 158 5.12 -9.21 -1.10
N ILE A 159 6.03 -9.70 -0.25
CA ILE A 159 5.86 -9.69 1.20
C ILE A 159 7.00 -8.90 1.83
N VAL A 160 6.65 -7.97 2.71
CA VAL A 160 7.60 -7.12 3.45
C VAL A 160 7.37 -7.30 4.95
N ILE A 161 8.44 -7.44 5.73
CA ILE A 161 8.37 -7.57 7.18
C ILE A 161 9.01 -6.36 7.83
N ASN A 162 8.24 -5.61 8.60
CA ASN A 162 8.74 -4.51 9.41
C ASN A 162 8.56 -4.84 10.88
N HIS A 163 9.32 -4.16 11.73
CA HIS A 163 9.20 -4.28 13.19
C HIS A 163 9.15 -2.91 13.82
N VAL A 164 8.52 -2.83 14.99
CA VAL A 164 8.20 -1.57 15.65
C VAL A 164 8.72 -1.55 17.07
N GLY A 165 9.25 -0.39 17.46
CA GLY A 165 9.75 -0.13 18.81
C GLY A 165 10.82 -1.13 19.23
N GLY A 166 10.64 -1.75 20.40
CA GLY A 166 11.58 -2.71 20.98
C GLY A 166 11.50 -4.13 20.41
N THR A 167 10.62 -4.39 19.45
CA THR A 167 10.51 -5.70 18.82
C THR A 167 11.67 -5.93 17.86
N LYS A 168 12.22 -7.14 17.86
CA LYS A 168 13.31 -7.55 16.96
C LYS A 168 12.85 -8.77 16.16
N VAL A 169 12.98 -8.70 14.84
CA VAL A 169 12.71 -9.81 13.92
C VAL A 169 14.02 -10.45 13.49
N PHE A 170 14.05 -11.78 13.44
CA PHE A 170 15.23 -12.57 13.11
C PHE A 170 14.84 -13.91 12.47
N ASP A 171 15.83 -14.60 11.89
CA ASP A 171 15.67 -15.89 11.19
C ASP A 171 14.53 -15.86 10.15
N SER A 172 14.46 -14.77 9.38
CA SER A 172 13.41 -14.54 8.39
C SER A 172 13.75 -15.16 7.02
N THR A 173 12.74 -15.73 6.36
CA THR A 173 12.82 -16.14 4.95
C THR A 173 12.50 -14.99 3.98
N GLY A 174 12.00 -13.86 4.48
CA GLY A 174 11.68 -12.65 3.71
C GLY A 174 12.46 -11.43 4.16
N PHE A 175 12.13 -10.28 3.57
CA PHE A 175 12.92 -9.04 3.69
C PHE A 175 12.12 -7.90 4.35
N GLY A 176 12.85 -6.96 4.95
CA GLY A 176 12.25 -5.77 5.55
C GLY A 176 12.14 -4.54 4.65
N SER A 177 12.41 -4.69 3.37
CA SER A 177 12.18 -3.64 2.37
C SER A 177 11.45 -4.20 1.16
N GLY A 178 10.52 -3.41 0.64
CA GLY A 178 9.88 -3.69 -0.63
C GLY A 178 10.67 -3.17 -1.83
N ILE A 179 10.21 -3.56 -3.00
CA ILE A 179 10.69 -3.14 -4.32
C ILE A 179 9.70 -2.13 -4.93
N THR A 180 8.40 -2.31 -4.67
CA THR A 180 7.34 -1.63 -5.46
C THR A 180 6.71 -0.37 -4.83
N ASP A 181 7.21 0.07 -3.67
CA ASP A 181 6.55 1.08 -2.83
C ASP A 181 5.02 0.82 -2.68
N GLU A 182 4.67 -0.39 -2.22
CA GLU A 182 3.28 -0.84 -2.10
C GLU A 182 2.52 -0.88 -3.45
N LEU A 183 3.15 -1.40 -4.50
CA LEU A 183 2.60 -1.45 -5.87
C LEU A 183 2.30 -0.09 -6.50
N LYS A 184 2.97 0.99 -6.05
CA LYS A 184 2.88 2.30 -6.70
C LYS A 184 3.84 2.43 -7.87
N ALA A 185 4.98 1.72 -7.82
CA ALA A 185 5.99 1.74 -8.86
C ALA A 185 6.57 0.35 -9.07
N TYR A 186 6.72 -0.08 -10.32
CA TYR A 186 7.33 -1.36 -10.65
C TYR A 186 8.70 -1.11 -11.29
N PRO A 187 9.80 -1.70 -10.78
CA PRO A 187 11.09 -1.53 -11.42
C PRO A 187 11.07 -2.20 -12.78
N GLN A 188 11.56 -1.47 -13.79
CA GLN A 188 11.59 -1.95 -15.17
C GLN A 188 12.42 -3.23 -15.32
N GLU A 189 13.47 -3.39 -14.52
CA GLU A 189 14.41 -4.53 -14.57
C GLU A 189 13.80 -5.86 -14.10
N THR A 190 12.66 -5.83 -13.41
CA THR A 190 12.04 -7.02 -12.80
C THR A 190 10.69 -7.39 -13.43
N LEU A 191 10.25 -6.70 -14.49
CA LEU A 191 8.97 -6.98 -15.15
C LEU A 191 8.92 -8.37 -15.80
N ASP A 192 10.06 -8.89 -16.27
CA ASP A 192 10.18 -10.23 -16.86
C ASP A 192 10.20 -11.36 -15.81
N ALA A 193 10.47 -11.03 -14.55
CA ALA A 193 10.52 -11.98 -13.44
C ALA A 193 9.81 -11.42 -12.20
N PRO A 194 8.46 -11.33 -12.22
CA PRO A 194 7.69 -10.82 -11.09
C PRO A 194 7.96 -11.63 -9.82
N LEU A 195 8.00 -10.95 -8.67
CA LEU A 195 8.10 -11.64 -7.38
C LEU A 195 6.90 -12.60 -7.20
N LYS A 196 7.17 -13.76 -6.62
CA LYS A 196 6.18 -14.82 -6.34
C LYS A 196 6.16 -15.16 -4.85
N GLU A 197 6.33 -14.16 -4.00
CA GLU A 197 6.37 -14.33 -2.55
C GLU A 197 4.94 -14.50 -2.04
N ARG A 198 4.59 -15.74 -1.74
CA ARG A 198 3.26 -16.10 -1.22
C ARG A 198 3.25 -16.43 0.25
N ASN A 199 4.42 -16.79 0.80
CA ASN A 199 4.56 -17.08 2.22
C ASN A 199 5.89 -16.55 2.76
N VAL A 200 5.92 -16.35 4.08
CA VAL A 200 7.12 -16.00 4.81
C VAL A 200 7.10 -16.61 6.21
N GLN A 201 8.28 -16.96 6.71
CA GLN A 201 8.47 -17.44 8.07
C GLN A 201 9.55 -16.60 8.74
N PHE A 202 9.34 -16.23 9.99
CA PHE A 202 10.33 -15.50 10.77
C PHE A 202 10.08 -15.69 12.26
N LYS A 203 11.05 -15.28 13.08
CA LYS A 203 10.89 -15.22 14.53
C LYS A 203 10.94 -13.78 15.00
N PHE A 204 10.29 -13.50 16.12
CA PHE A 204 10.44 -12.22 16.80
C PHE A 204 10.55 -12.37 18.31
N THR A 205 11.14 -11.34 18.93
CA THR A 205 11.28 -11.21 20.38
C THR A 205 11.22 -9.74 20.78
N THR A 206 10.80 -9.49 22.02
CA THR A 206 10.96 -8.19 22.70
C THR A 206 12.19 -8.15 23.61
N ALA A 207 12.93 -9.27 23.70
CA ALA A 207 14.13 -9.42 24.50
C ALA A 207 15.40 -9.26 23.65
N GLU A 208 16.53 -9.76 24.16
CA GLU A 208 17.75 -9.87 23.37
C GLU A 208 17.67 -10.96 22.32
N LEU A 209 18.30 -10.69 21.17
CA LEU A 209 18.42 -11.65 20.10
C LEU A 209 19.29 -12.85 20.55
N PRO A 210 18.95 -14.08 20.15
CA PRO A 210 19.86 -15.22 20.33
C PRO A 210 21.22 -14.93 19.67
N PRO A 211 22.35 -15.37 20.27
CA PRO A 211 23.70 -15.12 19.74
C PRO A 211 23.90 -15.54 18.27
N ASP A 212 23.30 -16.66 17.85
CA ASP A 212 23.43 -17.21 16.49
C ASP A 212 22.28 -16.82 15.55
N SER A 213 21.41 -15.91 15.98
CA SER A 213 20.28 -15.47 15.15
C SER A 213 20.73 -14.58 14.01
N LYS A 214 19.99 -14.62 12.89
CA LYS A 214 20.20 -13.71 11.77
C LYS A 214 19.20 -12.56 11.86
N PRO A 215 19.62 -11.32 12.19
CA PRO A 215 18.69 -10.19 12.22
C PRO A 215 18.04 -9.97 10.86
N LEU A 216 16.82 -9.43 10.86
CA LEU A 216 16.12 -9.10 9.64
C LEU A 216 16.92 -8.11 8.78
N LYS A 217 16.97 -8.39 7.49
CA LYS A 217 17.64 -7.57 6.49
C LYS A 217 16.66 -7.09 5.43
N ASN A 218 16.97 -5.95 4.87
CA ASN A 218 16.40 -5.43 3.64
C ASN A 218 16.93 -6.24 2.44
N ARG A 219 16.29 -6.07 1.29
CA ARG A 219 16.68 -6.75 0.03
C ARG A 219 18.09 -6.37 -0.44
N ASP A 220 18.56 -5.19 -0.04
CA ASP A 220 19.93 -4.71 -0.31
C ASP A 220 20.99 -5.28 0.66
N GLY A 221 20.58 -6.10 1.64
CA GLY A 221 21.45 -6.74 2.62
C GLY A 221 21.72 -5.92 3.88
N HIS A 222 21.28 -4.67 3.96
CA HIS A 222 21.38 -3.85 5.18
C HIS A 222 20.38 -4.31 6.24
N LEU A 223 20.67 -4.01 7.51
CA LEU A 223 19.75 -4.31 8.61
C LEU A 223 18.47 -3.47 8.49
N THR A 224 17.32 -4.12 8.66
CA THR A 224 16.03 -3.44 8.72
C THR A 224 15.93 -2.64 10.01
N LYS A 225 15.71 -1.33 9.88
CA LYS A 225 15.51 -0.44 11.03
C LYS A 225 14.12 -0.60 11.61
N SER A 226 14.01 -0.43 12.93
CA SER A 226 12.72 -0.39 13.62
C SER A 226 11.97 0.88 13.22
N ILE A 227 10.66 0.74 13.00
CA ILE A 227 9.78 1.89 12.86
C ILE A 227 9.55 2.48 14.24
N GLU A 228 9.88 3.76 14.40
CA GLU A 228 9.50 4.50 15.60
C GLU A 228 8.04 4.96 15.45
N ARG A 229 7.15 4.43 16.28
CA ARG A 229 5.76 4.92 16.35
C ARG A 229 5.72 6.12 17.26
N ASP A 230 5.60 7.29 16.66
CA ASP A 230 5.34 8.53 17.38
C ASP A 230 3.86 8.55 17.82
N LYS A 231 3.60 8.05 19.03
CA LYS A 231 2.23 7.89 19.59
C LYS A 231 1.44 9.21 19.60
N LEU A 232 2.13 10.35 19.56
CA LEU A 232 1.50 11.67 19.46
C LEU A 232 0.87 11.89 18.07
N ALA A 233 1.54 11.48 17.01
CA ALA A 233 1.06 11.62 15.63
C ALA A 233 -0.16 10.72 15.36
N GLU A 234 -0.22 9.53 15.96
CA GLU A 234 -1.34 8.59 15.84
C GLU A 234 -2.61 9.11 16.54
N ILE A 235 -2.47 9.90 17.62
CA ILE A 235 -3.59 10.56 18.31
C ILE A 235 -4.08 11.81 17.57
N ILE A 236 -3.18 12.50 16.85
CA ILE A 236 -3.49 13.73 16.10
C ILE A 236 -4.01 13.42 14.68
N SER A 237 -3.78 12.22 14.16
CA SER A 237 -4.29 11.79 12.85
C SER A 237 -5.81 11.56 12.92
N VAL A 238 -6.57 12.63 12.73
CA VAL A 238 -8.00 12.54 12.45
C VAL A 238 -8.15 12.17 10.97
N PRO A 239 -8.82 11.05 10.63
CA PRO A 239 -8.90 10.56 9.25
C PRO A 239 -9.64 11.51 8.30
N GLU A 240 -10.42 12.45 8.82
CA GLU A 240 -11.08 13.50 8.04
C GLU A 240 -10.94 14.86 8.74
N VAL A 241 -10.46 15.85 7.98
CA VAL A 241 -10.45 17.24 8.42
C VAL A 241 -11.88 17.78 8.29
N THR A 242 -12.67 17.63 9.34
CA THR A 242 -14.03 18.21 9.37
C THR A 242 -13.97 19.74 9.42
N PRO A 243 -14.96 20.47 8.87
CA PRO A 243 -15.00 21.93 8.96
C PRO A 243 -14.90 22.47 10.40
N MET A 244 -15.38 21.70 11.38
CA MET A 244 -15.28 22.04 12.80
C MET A 244 -13.83 21.97 13.32
N ILE A 245 -13.05 20.98 12.88
CA ILE A 245 -11.62 20.86 13.22
C ILE A 245 -10.84 22.01 12.59
N VAL A 246 -11.14 22.38 11.34
CA VAL A 246 -10.55 23.57 10.69
C VAL A 246 -10.88 24.84 11.48
N LEU A 247 -12.14 25.03 11.85
CA LEU A 247 -12.57 26.19 12.63
C LEU A 247 -11.87 26.24 13.99
N LEU A 248 -11.76 25.11 14.69
CA LEU A 248 -11.06 25.02 15.97
C LEU A 248 -9.56 25.33 15.80
N GLY A 249 -8.93 24.79 14.76
CA GLY A 249 -7.53 25.08 14.40
C GLY A 249 -7.32 26.57 14.12
N LEU A 250 -8.23 27.21 13.40
CA LEU A 250 -8.21 28.65 13.13
C LEU A 250 -8.38 29.48 14.41
N ILE A 251 -9.26 29.08 15.33
CA ILE A 251 -9.45 29.75 16.63
C ILE A 251 -8.17 29.64 17.48
N ILE A 252 -7.57 28.46 17.54
CA ILE A 252 -6.32 28.24 18.29
C ILE A 252 -5.17 29.05 17.67
N ALA A 253 -5.03 29.02 16.34
CA ALA A 253 -4.02 29.80 15.62
C ALA A 253 -4.20 31.31 15.82
N PHE A 254 -5.44 31.80 15.77
CA PHE A 254 -5.76 33.20 16.05
C PHE A 254 -5.45 33.58 17.49
N GLY A 255 -5.83 32.75 18.46
CA GLY A 255 -5.52 32.97 19.87
C GLY A 255 -4.01 33.01 20.14
N LEU A 256 -3.28 32.03 19.62
CA LEU A 256 -1.81 31.99 19.73
C LEU A 256 -1.17 33.19 19.03
N GLY A 257 -1.61 33.55 17.82
CA GLY A 257 -1.14 34.72 17.08
C GLY A 257 -1.40 36.04 17.84
N ALA A 258 -2.57 36.20 18.44
CA ALA A 258 -2.91 37.35 19.27
C ALA A 258 -2.04 37.42 20.53
N THR A 259 -1.82 36.28 21.21
CA THR A 259 -0.91 36.24 22.37
C THR A 259 0.55 36.53 22.00
N HIS A 260 1.01 36.10 20.83
CA HIS A 260 2.33 36.47 20.30
C HIS A 260 2.41 37.97 19.96
N ALA A 261 1.38 38.56 19.36
CA ALA A 261 1.32 39.99 19.07
C ALA A 261 1.28 40.87 20.34
N LEU A 262 0.75 40.34 21.43
CA LEU A 262 0.71 41.00 22.74
C LEU A 262 1.96 40.72 23.60
N SER A 263 2.85 39.83 23.17
CA SER A 263 4.10 39.57 23.90
C SER A 263 5.00 40.81 23.87
N PRO A 264 5.58 41.26 25.00
CA PRO A 264 6.32 42.51 25.06
C PRO A 264 7.63 42.43 24.26
N GLY A 265 7.57 42.86 23.00
CA GLY A 265 8.70 42.83 22.09
C GLY A 265 8.37 43.54 20.79
N HIS A 266 8.33 44.89 20.85
CA HIS A 266 8.19 45.84 19.73
C HIS A 266 6.76 46.21 19.31
N GLY A 267 5.95 46.61 20.30
CA GLY A 267 4.97 47.67 20.08
C GLY A 267 5.68 48.97 19.70
N LYS A 268 5.97 49.16 18.42
CA LYS A 268 6.24 50.51 17.88
C LYS A 268 4.90 51.24 17.83
N THR A 269 4.63 51.98 18.91
CA THR A 269 3.97 53.31 18.93
C THR A 269 2.83 53.52 17.94
N ILE A 270 1.58 53.43 18.43
CA ILE A 270 0.53 54.37 18.00
C ILE A 270 0.62 55.56 18.95
N VAL A 271 1.35 56.59 18.50
CA VAL A 271 1.13 57.97 18.93
C VAL A 271 0.00 58.50 18.07
N GLY A 272 -1.09 58.97 18.70
CA GLY A 272 -2.18 59.61 17.97
C GLY A 272 -3.49 59.76 18.73
N ALA A 273 -3.47 60.37 19.92
CA ALA A 273 -4.48 61.31 20.46
C ALA A 273 -4.10 61.69 21.90
#